data_AF-A0A0C3HP89-F1
#
_entry.id   AF-A0A0C3HP89-F1
#
_cell.length_a   1.000
_cell.length_b   1.000
_cell.length_c   1.000
_cell.angle_alpha   90.00
_cell.angle_beta   90.00
_cell.angle_gamma   90.00
#
_symmetry.space_group_name_H-M   'P 1'
#
loop_
_entity.id
_entity.type
_entity.pdbx_description
1 polymer ?
#
loop_
_entity_poly.entity_id
_entity_poly.type
_entity_poly.pdbx_seq_one_letter_code
_entity_poly.pdbx_strand_id
1 'polypeptide(L)' 'MHPHLHTKDNIACEEVMTLLDECHARGFMWKAIGMCNDAKTQVNKCLRAQRLERTKANRDTSKTKNQDIKEKWAEIDANS' A
#
# COMPACT_ATOMS: atom_id res chain seq x y z
N MET A 1 11.11 -11.61 -9.52
CA MET A 1 11.26 -10.30 -8.90
C MET A 1 9.97 -9.54 -9.04
N HIS A 2 9.63 -8.70 -8.07
CA HIS A 2 8.53 -7.75 -8.17
C HIS A 2 9.14 -6.35 -8.31
N PRO A 3 9.47 -5.90 -9.53
CA PRO A 3 10.24 -4.66 -9.73
C PRO A 3 9.56 -3.43 -9.15
N HIS A 4 8.23 -3.47 -9.04
CA HIS A 4 7.39 -2.39 -8.52
C HIS A 4 7.29 -2.34 -6.99
N LEU A 5 7.95 -3.25 -6.26
CA LEU A 5 7.86 -3.28 -4.80
C LEU A 5 8.84 -2.33 -4.11
N HIS A 6 10.01 -2.04 -4.69
CA HIS A 6 10.96 -1.06 -4.16
C HIS A 6 10.62 0.37 -4.59
N THR A 7 9.42 0.83 -4.27
CA THR A 7 8.99 2.22 -4.47
C THR A 7 8.99 2.95 -3.13
N LYS A 8 9.00 4.30 -3.18
CA LYS A 8 8.92 5.14 -1.98
C LYS A 8 7.71 4.82 -1.10
N ASP A 9 6.61 4.38 -1.73
CA ASP A 9 5.37 4.02 -1.06
C ASP A 9 5.49 2.76 -0.20
N ASN A 10 6.48 1.90 -0.46
CA ASN A 10 6.60 0.59 0.16
C ASN A 10 7.84 0.42 1.05
N ILE A 11 8.59 1.50 1.33
CA ILE A 11 9.82 1.46 2.14
C ILE A 11 9.58 0.78 3.51
N ALA A 12 8.41 0.99 4.12
CA ALA A 12 8.07 0.35 5.40
C ALA A 12 7.89 -1.18 5.33
N CYS A 13 7.95 -1.80 4.14
CA CYS A 13 7.94 -3.26 3.95
C CYS A 13 9.30 -3.81 3.51
N GLU A 14 10.36 -3.00 3.51
CA GLU A 14 11.68 -3.41 3.01
C GLU A 14 12.21 -4.66 3.71
N GLU A 15 12.08 -4.76 5.04
CA GLU A 15 12.55 -5.91 5.81
C GLU A 15 11.94 -7.25 5.33
N VAL A 16 10.60 -7.30 5.18
CA VAL A 16 9.92 -8.52 4.72
C VAL A 16 10.19 -8.82 3.25
N MET A 17 10.48 -7.80 2.43
CA MET A 17 10.92 -7.99 1.05
C MET A 17 12.31 -8.59 0.98
N THR A 18 13.25 -8.09 1.78
CA THR A 18 14.60 -8.65 1.90
C THR A 18 14.55 -10.12 2.31
N LEU A 19 13.69 -10.50 3.27
CA LEU A 19 13.49 -11.92 3.63
C LEU A 19 13.01 -12.78 2.46
N LEU A 20 12.12 -12.25 1.62
CA LEU A 20 11.66 -12.96 0.43
C LEU A 20 12.76 -13.08 -0.64
N ASP A 21 13.57 -12.03 -0.79
CA ASP A 21 14.69 -12.02 -1.74
C ASP A 21 15.82 -12.95 -1.30
N GLU A 22 16.16 -12.99 -0.02
CA GLU A 22 17.07 -13.98 0.56
C GLU A 22 16.57 -15.41 0.35
N CYS A 23 15.26 -15.66 0.50
CA CYS A 23 14.68 -16.96 0.22
C CYS A 23 14.79 -17.33 -1.28
N HIS A 24 14.51 -16.37 -2.17
CA HIS A 24 14.67 -16.59 -3.61
C HIS A 24 16.13 -16.77 -4.03
N ALA A 25 17.09 -16.15 -3.33
CA ALA A 25 18.52 -16.30 -3.58
C ALA A 25 19.01 -17.75 -3.33
N ARG A 26 18.25 -18.57 -2.62
CA ARG A 26 18.53 -20.01 -2.42
C ARG A 26 18.37 -20.84 -3.70
N GLY A 27 17.72 -20.29 -4.73
CA GLY A 27 17.65 -20.86 -6.06
C GLY A 27 16.23 -21.07 -6.59
N PHE A 28 16.16 -21.37 -7.89
CA PHE A 28 14.89 -21.46 -8.62
C PHE A 28 13.94 -22.52 -8.04
N MET A 29 14.44 -23.70 -7.64
CA MET A 29 13.60 -24.77 -7.11
C MET A 29 12.89 -24.39 -5.81
N TRP A 30 13.57 -23.66 -4.91
CA TRP A 30 12.96 -23.15 -3.67
C TRP A 30 11.75 -22.28 -3.95
N LYS A 31 11.85 -21.43 -4.98
CA LYS A 31 10.74 -20.60 -5.44
C LYS A 31 9.64 -21.43 -6.09
N ALA A 32 10.00 -22.35 -6.99
CA ALA A 32 9.07 -23.09 -7.82
C ALA A 32 8.16 -24.02 -7.01
N ILE A 33 8.70 -24.66 -5.97
CA ILE A 33 7.93 -25.61 -5.13
C ILE A 33 7.28 -24.94 -3.92
N GLY A 34 7.40 -23.61 -3.77
CA GLY A 34 6.71 -22.85 -2.72
C GLY A 34 7.41 -22.79 -1.37
N MET A 35 8.71 -23.09 -1.27
CA MET A 35 9.46 -23.02 -0.01
C MET A 35 9.58 -21.60 0.56
N CYS A 36 9.28 -20.57 -0.24
CA CYS A 36 9.30 -19.17 0.16
C CYS A 36 7.91 -18.59 0.48
N ASN A 37 6.87 -19.42 0.63
CA ASN A 37 5.49 -18.97 0.80
C ASN A 37 5.26 -18.19 2.10
N ASP A 38 5.98 -18.50 3.18
CA ASP A 38 5.84 -17.78 4.45
C ASP A 38 6.36 -16.35 4.33
N ALA A 39 7.56 -16.17 3.77
CA ALA A 39 8.12 -14.84 3.48
C ALA A 39 7.20 -14.06 2.52
N LYS A 40 6.70 -14.72 1.46
CA LYS A 40 5.74 -14.12 0.52
C LYS A 40 4.46 -13.67 1.23
N THR A 41 3.96 -14.45 2.18
CA THR A 41 2.75 -14.11 2.96
C THR A 41 2.99 -12.88 3.83
N GLN A 42 4.18 -12.73 4.42
CA GLN A 42 4.55 -11.55 5.19
C GLN A 42 4.59 -10.29 4.32
N VAL A 43 5.22 -10.37 3.14
CA VAL A 43 5.21 -9.27 2.16
C VAL A 43 3.79 -8.85 1.80
N ASN A 44 2.92 -9.82 1.50
CA ASN A 44 1.52 -9.54 1.15
C ASN A 44 0.76 -8.84 2.28
N LYS A 45 0.94 -9.28 3.54
CA LYS A 45 0.30 -8.66 4.71
C LYS A 45 0.78 -7.22 4.89
N CYS A 46 2.08 -6.99 4.79
CA CYS A 46 2.65 -5.67 4.95
C CYS A 46 2.14 -4.68 3.89
N LEU A 47 2.21 -5.06 2.62
CA LEU A 47 1.71 -4.22 1.52
C LEU A 47 0.20 -3.97 1.60
N ARG A 48 -0.56 -4.96 2.07
CA ARG A 48 -1.99 -4.80 2.30
C ARG A 48 -2.26 -3.74 3.38
N ALA A 49 -1.48 -3.73 4.46
CA ALA A 49 -1.60 -2.75 5.53
C ALA A 49 -1.29 -1.34 5.03
N GLN A 50 -0.17 -1.13 4.34
CA GLN A 50 0.16 0.17 3.75
C GLN A 50 -0.89 0.66 2.75
N ARG A 51 -1.43 -0.23 1.92
CA ARG A 51 -2.54 0.10 1.02
C ARG A 51 -3.76 0.59 1.80
N LEU A 52 -4.10 -0.03 2.92
CA LEU A 52 -5.23 0.39 3.75
C LEU A 52 -4.99 1.76 4.38
N GLU A 53 -3.79 2.02 4.89
CA GLU A 53 -3.41 3.32 5.45
C GLU A 53 -3.54 4.43 4.41
N ARG A 54 -2.98 4.23 3.20
CA ARG A 54 -3.12 5.18 2.10
C ARG A 54 -4.58 5.38 1.70
N THR A 55 -5.36 4.30 1.57
CA THR A 55 -6.78 4.39 1.25
C THR A 55 -7.55 5.16 2.33
N LYS A 56 -7.21 4.99 3.61
CA LYS A 56 -7.80 5.75 4.71
C LYS A 56 -7.45 7.24 4.61
N ALA A 57 -6.17 7.59 4.46
CA ALA A 57 -5.73 8.98 4.31
C ALA A 57 -6.38 9.68 3.11
N ASN A 58 -6.48 8.99 1.98
CA ASN A 58 -7.16 9.52 0.79
C ASN A 58 -8.65 9.73 1.04
N ARG A 59 -9.32 8.77 1.72
CA ARG A 59 -10.74 8.90 2.07
C ARG A 59 -10.99 10.09 2.99
N ASP A 60 -10.14 10.28 3.99
CA ASP A 60 -10.28 11.38 4.93
C ASP A 60 -10.04 12.73 4.23
N THR A 61 -9.01 12.82 3.38
CA THR A 61 -8.75 14.00 2.54
C THR A 61 -9.93 14.31 1.61
N SER A 62 -10.51 13.30 0.96
CA SER A 62 -11.68 13.48 0.10
C SER A 62 -12.91 13.94 0.88
N LYS A 63 -13.12 13.45 2.11
CA LYS A 63 -14.22 13.92 2.95
C LYS A 63 -14.08 15.40 3.29
N THR A 64 -12.90 15.83 3.75
CA THR A 64 -12.64 17.25 4.05
C THR A 64 -12.87 18.12 2.82
N LYS A 65 -12.29 17.76 1.67
CA LYS A 65 -12.51 18.50 0.41
C LYS A 65 -13.98 18.59 0.03
N ASN A 66 -14.74 17.50 0.18
CA ASN A 66 -16.16 17.50 -0.12
C ASN A 66 -16.98 18.36 0.84
N GLN A 67 -16.59 18.42 2.12
CA GLN A 67 -17.19 19.32 3.11
C GLN A 67 -16.94 20.78 2.74
N ASP A 68 -15.68 21.15 2.46
CA ASP A 68 -15.31 22.51 2.06
C ASP A 68 -16.06 22.96 0.80
N ILE A 69 -16.17 22.06 -0.19
CA ILE A 69 -16.92 22.32 -1.43
C ILE A 69 -18.40 22.54 -1.10
N LYS A 70 -19.00 21.69 -0.27
CA LYS A 70 -20.41 21.80 0.11
C LYS A 70 -20.70 23.11 0.86
N GLU A 71 -19.82 23.52 1.76
CA GLU A 71 -19.94 24.78 2.51
C GLU A 71 -19.89 25.97 1.55
N LYS A 72 -18.93 25.99 0.61
CA LYS A 72 -18.83 27.04 -0.41
C LYS A 72 -20.06 27.11 -1.31
N TRP A 73 -20.61 25.97 -1.74
CA TRP A 73 -21.85 25.96 -2.52
C TRP A 73 -23.05 26.49 -1.73
N ALA A 74 -23.16 26.12 -0.45
CA ALA A 74 -24.23 26.63 0.42
C ALA A 74 -24.14 28.15 0.63
N GLU A 75 -22.94 28.70 0.73
CA GLU A 75 -22.72 30.16 0.82
C GLU A 75 -23.13 30.87 -0.47
N ILE A 76 -22.78 30.31 -1.65
CA ILE A 76 -23.18 30.86 -2.95
C ILE A 76 -24.72 30.86 -3.06
N ASP A 77 -25.37 29.73 -2.76
CA ASP A 77 -26.83 29.59 -2.83
C ASP A 77 -27.56 30.53 -1.86
N ALA A 78 -26.96 30.89 -0.72
CA ALA A 78 -27.55 31.82 0.24
C ALA A 78 -27.41 33.30 -0.14
N ASN A 79 -26.45 33.64 -1.02
CA ASN A 79 -26.15 35.01 -1.45
C ASN A 79 -26.56 35.29 -2.92
N SER A 80 -27.28 34.36 -3.56
CA SER A 80 -27.85 34.50 -4.91
C SER A 80 -29.36 34.66 -4.87
#